data_AF-A0A256YCI0-F1
#
_entry.id   AF-A0A256YCI0-F1
#
_cell.length_a   1.000
_cell.length_b   1.000
_cell.length_c   1.000
_cell.angle_alpha   90.00
_cell.angle_beta   90.00
_cell.angle_gamma   90.00
#
_symmetry.space_group_name_H-M   'P 1'
#
loop_
_entity.id
_entity.type
_entity.pdbx_description
1 polymer ?
#
loop_
_entity_poly.entity_id
_entity_poly.type
_entity_poly.pdbx_seq_one_letter_code
_entity_poly.pdbx_strand_id
1 'polypeptide(L)'
;MGKRKFSIEDILKLRRFGDLDVSGRGDVAFTISYSDLDKNKNLSEIHIIRSDGVKAFLVGEGDSSPRWSPDSKLLVFLSRRGAGEKDKGIGVFVWSGVGEPRRIIWFKYGVNDLKWFDSSELVVVTPTPRKGFYDEDEDYIVTDKLPVWFDRRF
;
A
#
# COMPACT_ATOMS: atom_id res chain seq x y z
N MET A 1 -34.53 -1.00 -28.10
CA MET A 1 -33.18 -0.50 -27.73
C MET A 1 -32.27 -1.70 -27.49
N GLY A 2 -31.20 -1.85 -28.25
CA GLY A 2 -30.23 -2.94 -28.06
C GLY A 2 -29.36 -2.69 -26.83
N LYS A 3 -29.06 -3.74 -26.06
CA LYS A 3 -28.14 -3.65 -24.90
C LYS A 3 -26.72 -3.31 -25.39
N ARG A 4 -26.07 -2.33 -24.76
CA ARG A 4 -24.65 -2.00 -25.00
C ARG A 4 -23.78 -3.24 -24.71
N LYS A 5 -22.85 -3.58 -25.60
CA LYS A 5 -21.88 -4.65 -25.39
C LYS A 5 -20.81 -4.21 -24.39
N PHE A 6 -20.32 -5.15 -23.59
CA PHE A 6 -19.16 -4.95 -22.73
C PHE A 6 -17.93 -4.59 -23.58
N SER A 7 -17.19 -3.56 -23.17
CA SER A 7 -16.05 -3.02 -23.93
C SER A 7 -14.81 -2.81 -23.05
N ILE A 8 -13.67 -2.47 -23.65
CA ILE A 8 -12.43 -2.20 -22.90
C ILE A 8 -12.65 -1.05 -21.90
N GLU A 9 -13.45 -0.06 -22.26
CA GLU A 9 -13.81 1.05 -21.38
C GLU A 9 -14.57 0.61 -20.13
N ASP A 10 -15.28 -0.52 -20.15
CA ASP A 10 -15.88 -1.08 -18.94
C ASP A 10 -14.84 -1.69 -18.02
N ILE A 11 -13.83 -2.37 -18.58
CA ILE A 11 -12.72 -2.96 -17.82
C ILE A 11 -11.94 -1.86 -17.10
N LEU A 12 -11.67 -0.75 -17.78
CA LEU A 12 -10.93 0.39 -17.22
C LEU A 12 -11.70 1.13 -16.11
N LYS A 13 -13.01 0.94 -16.03
CA LYS A 13 -13.87 1.48 -14.95
C LYS A 13 -13.97 0.56 -13.74
N LEU A 14 -13.44 -0.66 -13.83
CA LEU A 14 -13.47 -1.59 -12.69
C LEU A 14 -12.63 -1.04 -11.55
N ARG A 15 -13.20 -1.11 -10.35
CA ARG A 15 -12.52 -0.82 -9.10
C ARG A 15 -12.28 -2.14 -8.38
N ARG A 16 -11.03 -2.36 -7.96
CA ARG A 16 -10.65 -3.55 -7.20
C ARG A 16 -10.66 -3.22 -5.71
N PHE A 17 -11.38 -4.03 -4.94
CA PHE A 17 -11.35 -4.00 -3.49
C PHE A 17 -10.29 -4.99 -2.98
N GLY A 18 -9.52 -4.63 -1.96
CA GLY A 18 -8.43 -5.46 -1.44
C GLY A 18 -8.01 -5.09 -0.01
N ASP A 19 -6.99 -5.79 0.49
CA ASP A 19 -6.30 -5.57 1.76
C ASP A 19 -7.22 -5.21 2.94
N LEU A 20 -8.33 -5.93 3.10
CA LEU A 20 -9.29 -5.66 4.15
C LEU A 20 -8.72 -6.04 5.53
N ASP A 21 -8.97 -5.20 6.52
CA ASP A 21 -8.66 -5.46 7.93
C ASP A 21 -9.77 -4.92 8.84
N VAL A 22 -10.02 -5.61 9.94
CA VAL A 22 -11.11 -5.32 10.89
C VAL A 22 -10.54 -5.17 12.29
N SER A 23 -10.81 -4.02 12.92
CA SER A 23 -10.41 -3.74 14.29
C SER A 23 -11.23 -4.54 15.32
N GLY A 24 -10.73 -4.65 16.56
CA GLY A 24 -11.44 -5.31 17.65
C GLY A 24 -12.79 -4.67 18.03
N ARG A 25 -13.02 -3.39 17.68
CA ARG A 25 -14.31 -2.70 17.85
C ARG A 25 -15.25 -2.76 16.63
N GLY A 26 -14.84 -3.44 15.56
CA GLY A 26 -15.65 -3.61 14.35
C GLY A 26 -15.50 -2.51 13.29
N ASP A 27 -14.53 -1.60 13.42
CA ASP A 27 -14.16 -0.72 12.31
C ASP A 27 -13.46 -1.52 11.21
N VAL A 28 -13.76 -1.19 9.95
CA VAL A 28 -13.23 -1.85 8.76
C VAL A 28 -12.39 -0.87 7.97
N ALA A 29 -11.20 -1.29 7.55
CA ALA A 29 -10.39 -0.58 6.56
C ALA A 29 -10.11 -1.50 5.37
N PHE A 30 -10.12 -0.97 4.15
CA PHE A 30 -9.83 -1.73 2.94
C PHE A 30 -9.34 -0.81 1.83
N THR A 31 -8.64 -1.37 0.84
CA THR A 31 -8.15 -0.62 -0.31
C THR A 31 -9.14 -0.65 -1.47
N ILE A 32 -9.22 0.46 -2.20
CA ILE A 32 -9.85 0.53 -3.52
C ILE A 32 -8.78 0.97 -4.51
N SER A 33 -8.49 0.12 -5.49
CA SER A 33 -7.51 0.39 -6.55
C SER A 33 -8.17 0.49 -7.92
N TYR A 34 -7.74 1.46 -8.72
CA TYR A 34 -8.27 1.74 -10.05
C TYR A 34 -7.26 2.48 -10.93
N SER A 35 -7.48 2.48 -12.24
CA SER A 35 -6.60 3.14 -13.20
C SER A 35 -7.07 4.57 -13.49
N ASP A 36 -6.13 5.52 -13.45
CA ASP A 36 -6.27 6.89 -13.95
C ASP A 36 -5.54 6.95 -15.30
N LEU A 37 -6.31 6.92 -16.39
CA LEU A 37 -5.80 6.85 -17.76
C LEU A 37 -5.11 8.14 -18.19
N ASP A 38 -5.63 9.29 -17.76
CA ASP A 38 -5.10 10.60 -18.11
C ASP A 38 -3.70 10.77 -17.52
N LYS A 39 -3.49 10.27 -16.31
CA LYS A 39 -2.18 10.28 -15.65
C LYS A 39 -1.33 9.05 -15.95
N ASN A 40 -1.87 8.05 -16.66
CA ASN A 40 -1.26 6.74 -16.86
C ASN A 40 -0.75 6.12 -15.55
N LYS A 41 -1.56 6.19 -14.49
CA LYS A 41 -1.20 5.73 -13.13
C LYS A 41 -2.28 4.81 -12.57
N ASN A 42 -1.87 3.82 -11.78
CA ASN A 42 -2.79 3.13 -10.88
C ASN A 42 -2.85 3.91 -9.57
N LEU A 43 -4.07 4.26 -9.16
CA LEU A 43 -4.36 4.89 -7.89
C LEU A 43 -4.86 3.83 -6.90
N SER A 44 -4.58 4.07 -5.62
CA SER A 44 -5.13 3.29 -4.53
C SER A 44 -5.52 4.22 -3.39
N GLU A 45 -6.68 3.96 -2.80
CA GLU A 45 -7.23 4.71 -1.69
C GLU A 45 -7.55 3.74 -0.56
N ILE A 46 -7.35 4.15 0.69
CA ILE A 46 -7.83 3.39 1.85
C ILE A 46 -9.17 3.96 2.28
N HIS A 47 -10.20 3.12 2.25
CA HIS A 47 -11.55 3.45 2.72
C HIS A 47 -11.74 2.87 4.11
N ILE A 48 -12.32 3.66 5.01
CA ILE A 48 -12.60 3.30 6.39
C ILE A 48 -14.09 3.46 6.68
N ILE A 49 -14.67 2.43 7.28
CA ILE A 49 -16.03 2.45 7.84
C ILE A 49 -15.90 2.12 9.32
N ARG A 50 -16.19 3.09 10.17
CA ARG A 50 -16.19 2.91 11.62
C ARG A 50 -17.51 2.30 12.08
N SER A 51 -17.45 1.56 13.18
CA SER A 51 -18.59 0.93 13.86
C SER A 51 -19.67 1.92 14.30
N ASP A 52 -19.30 3.18 14.55
CA ASP A 52 -20.20 4.30 14.85
C ASP A 52 -20.86 4.91 13.60
N GLY A 53 -20.57 4.39 12.40
CA GLY A 53 -21.11 4.85 11.12
C GLY A 53 -20.28 5.94 10.44
N VAL A 54 -19.22 6.45 11.09
CA VAL A 54 -18.32 7.44 10.47
C VAL A 54 -17.56 6.79 9.31
N LYS A 55 -17.55 7.47 8.17
CA LYS A 55 -16.77 7.07 6.99
C LYS A 55 -15.62 8.04 6.79
N ALA A 56 -14.45 7.50 6.48
CA ALA A 56 -13.27 8.27 6.15
C ALA A 56 -12.54 7.62 4.98
N PHE A 57 -11.70 8.38 4.32
CA PHE A 57 -10.84 7.87 3.26
C PHE A 57 -9.49 8.56 3.33
N LEU A 58 -8.44 7.80 3.04
CA LEU A 58 -7.07 8.29 2.95
C LEU A 58 -6.66 8.20 1.47
N VAL A 59 -6.28 9.35 0.91
CA VAL A 59 -5.83 9.46 -0.49
C VAL A 59 -4.37 9.86 -0.50
N GLY A 60 -3.55 9.03 -1.10
CA GLY A 60 -2.11 9.19 -1.24
C GLY A 60 -1.61 8.37 -2.42
N GLU A 61 -0.31 8.48 -2.71
CA GLU A 61 0.30 7.66 -3.77
C GLU A 61 0.56 6.25 -3.24
N GLY A 62 -0.06 5.23 -3.84
CA GLY A 62 0.20 3.83 -3.49
C GLY A 62 -0.23 3.42 -2.08
N ASP A 63 -1.29 4.04 -1.54
CA ASP A 63 -1.84 3.70 -0.22
C ASP A 63 -2.27 2.22 -0.19
N SER A 64 -1.72 1.43 0.73
CA SER A 64 -1.92 -0.03 0.76
C SER A 64 -1.71 -0.64 2.14
N SER A 65 -2.07 -1.92 2.30
CA SER A 65 -1.86 -2.70 3.54
C SER A 65 -2.34 -2.01 4.84
N PRO A 66 -3.59 -1.53 4.93
CA PRO A 66 -4.12 -1.00 6.18
C PRO A 66 -4.18 -2.09 7.26
N ARG A 67 -3.70 -1.79 8.47
CA ARG A 67 -3.76 -2.68 9.64
C ARG A 67 -4.16 -1.89 10.88
N TRP A 68 -5.26 -2.28 11.49
CA TRP A 68 -5.71 -1.77 12.77
C TRP A 68 -4.82 -2.31 13.89
N SER A 69 -4.48 -1.41 14.80
CA SER A 69 -3.88 -1.77 16.09
C SER A 69 -4.84 -2.67 16.88
N PRO A 70 -4.31 -3.59 17.72
CA PRO A 70 -5.14 -4.45 18.56
C PRO A 70 -6.13 -3.69 19.46
N ASP A 71 -5.78 -2.49 19.92
CA ASP A 71 -6.66 -1.62 20.73
C ASP A 71 -7.63 -0.76 19.90
N SER A 72 -7.64 -0.91 18.58
CA SER A 72 -8.52 -0.23 17.62
C SER A 72 -8.36 1.30 17.54
N LYS A 73 -7.29 1.88 18.12
CA LYS A 73 -7.10 3.34 18.16
C LYS A 73 -6.32 3.88 16.96
N LEU A 74 -5.43 3.07 16.41
CA LEU A 74 -4.51 3.45 15.35
C LEU A 74 -4.69 2.55 14.13
N LEU A 75 -4.59 3.15 12.95
CA LEU A 75 -4.45 2.47 11.67
C LEU A 75 -3.04 2.72 11.14
N VAL A 76 -2.28 1.66 10.91
CA VAL A 76 -1.01 1.74 10.17
C VAL A 76 -1.24 1.34 8.72
N PHE A 77 -0.50 1.92 7.79
CA PHE A 77 -0.58 1.58 6.37
C PHE A 77 0.72 1.96 5.64
N LEU A 78 0.86 1.47 4.40
CA LEU A 78 1.96 1.80 3.52
C LEU A 78 1.54 2.89 2.53
N SER A 79 2.45 3.82 2.23
CA SER A 79 2.18 4.91 1.29
C SER A 79 3.47 5.53 0.74
N ARG A 80 3.40 6.05 -0.49
CA ARG A 80 4.38 6.95 -1.11
C ARG A 80 3.98 8.43 -1.00
N ARG A 81 3.01 8.76 -0.15
CA ARG A 81 2.61 10.16 0.14
C ARG A 81 3.83 11.00 0.51
N GLY A 82 3.98 12.14 -0.16
CA GLY A 82 5.10 13.07 0.05
C GLY A 82 6.42 12.63 -0.58
N ALA A 83 6.44 11.55 -1.38
CA ALA A 83 7.59 11.14 -2.16
C ALA A 83 7.58 11.82 -3.54
N GLY A 84 8.75 12.26 -4.00
CA GLY A 84 8.97 12.70 -5.37
C GLY A 84 9.23 11.54 -6.33
N GLU A 85 9.29 11.84 -7.63
CA GLU A 85 9.52 10.82 -8.68
C GLU A 85 10.84 10.05 -8.50
N LYS A 86 11.87 10.70 -7.92
CA LYS A 86 13.18 10.10 -7.68
C LYS A 86 13.25 9.30 -6.37
N ASP A 87 12.26 9.44 -5.49
CA ASP A 87 12.26 8.76 -4.19
C ASP A 87 11.90 7.29 -4.37
N LYS A 88 12.89 6.42 -4.24
CA LYS A 88 12.71 4.96 -4.22
C LYS A 88 12.15 4.52 -2.86
N GLY A 89 11.23 3.56 -2.86
CA GLY A 89 10.74 2.91 -1.65
C GLY A 89 9.30 3.23 -1.26
N ILE A 90 8.98 2.98 0.01
CA ILE A 90 7.65 3.21 0.58
C ILE A 90 7.74 3.59 2.05
N GLY A 91 6.82 4.41 2.53
CA GLY A 91 6.73 4.82 3.92
C GLY A 91 5.69 4.01 4.69
N VAL A 92 5.96 3.81 5.98
CA VAL A 92 4.97 3.35 6.96
C VAL A 92 4.36 4.59 7.61
N PHE A 93 3.04 4.70 7.54
CA PHE A 93 2.26 5.80 8.09
C PHE A 93 1.30 5.30 9.16
N VAL A 94 0.98 6.16 10.12
CA VAL A 94 -0.04 5.88 11.13
C VAL A 94 -1.05 7.01 11.20
N TRP A 95 -2.31 6.64 11.39
CA TRP A 95 -3.44 7.53 11.50
C TRP A 95 -4.24 7.20 12.77
N SER A 96 -4.66 8.23 13.50
CA SER A 96 -5.39 8.11 14.77
C SER A 96 -6.91 8.10 14.62
N GLY A 97 -7.42 8.11 13.39
CA GLY A 97 -8.85 8.26 13.11
C GLY A 97 -9.30 9.71 12.93
N VAL A 98 -8.41 10.69 13.13
CA VAL A 98 -8.68 12.13 12.98
C VAL A 98 -7.42 12.85 12.50
N GLY A 99 -7.62 13.90 11.70
CA GLY A 99 -6.51 14.67 11.13
C GLY A 99 -5.71 13.90 10.07
N GLU A 100 -4.51 14.39 9.79
CA GLU A 100 -3.64 13.81 8.76
C GLU A 100 -2.81 12.63 9.29
N PRO A 101 -2.59 11.58 8.48
CA PRO A 101 -1.64 10.54 8.80
C PRO A 101 -0.20 11.06 8.95
N ARG A 102 0.55 10.52 9.91
CA ARG A 102 1.97 10.84 10.11
C ARG A 102 2.87 9.71 9.60
N ARG A 103 3.99 10.07 8.97
CA ARG A 103 5.03 9.10 8.59
C ARG A 103 5.81 8.65 9.83
N ILE A 104 5.96 7.34 10.02
CA ILE A 104 6.80 6.75 11.07
C ILE A 104 8.22 6.55 10.52
N ILE A 105 8.35 5.89 9.37
CA ILE A 105 9.63 5.47 8.81
C ILE A 105 9.51 5.29 7.29
N TRP A 106 10.64 5.36 6.58
CA TRP A 106 10.75 5.12 5.14
C TRP A 106 11.69 3.95 4.83
N PHE A 107 11.27 3.04 3.95
CA PHE A 107 12.05 1.89 3.50
C PHE A 107 12.38 2.01 2.02
N LYS A 108 13.67 2.27 1.70
CA LYS A 108 14.19 2.45 0.33
C LYS A 108 13.86 1.29 -0.61
N TYR A 109 13.88 0.05 -0.11
CA TYR A 109 13.64 -1.16 -0.91
C TYR A 109 12.22 -1.72 -0.79
N GLY A 110 11.33 -0.99 -0.11
CA GLY A 110 9.95 -1.41 0.09
C GLY A 110 9.71 -2.19 1.38
N VAL A 111 8.48 -2.65 1.53
CA VAL A 111 8.01 -3.46 2.66
C VAL A 111 7.25 -4.65 2.07
N ASN A 112 7.57 -5.86 2.53
CA ASN A 112 6.91 -7.10 2.12
C ASN A 112 5.74 -7.45 3.04
N ASP A 113 5.88 -7.19 4.35
CA ASP A 113 4.80 -7.41 5.33
C ASP A 113 4.88 -6.34 6.42
N LEU A 114 3.71 -5.92 6.91
CA LEU A 114 3.52 -4.91 7.94
C LEU A 114 2.41 -5.39 8.86
N LYS A 115 2.73 -5.59 10.14
CA LYS A 115 1.76 -6.02 11.16
C LYS A 115 2.02 -5.34 12.49
N TRP A 116 0.99 -5.24 13.30
CA TRP A 116 1.12 -4.90 14.71
C TRP A 116 1.66 -6.11 15.48
N PHE A 117 2.63 -5.85 16.35
CA PHE A 117 3.03 -6.81 17.38
C PHE A 117 2.11 -6.66 18.60
N ASP A 118 1.92 -5.42 19.03
CA ASP A 118 0.97 -5.01 20.07
C ASP A 118 0.34 -3.64 19.72
N SER A 119 -0.23 -2.91 20.67
CA SER A 119 -0.87 -1.60 20.43
C SER A 119 0.09 -0.43 20.23
N SER A 120 1.40 -0.67 20.28
CA SER A 120 2.46 0.34 20.20
C SER A 120 3.64 -0.05 19.30
N GLU A 121 3.85 -1.35 19.09
CA GLU A 121 4.97 -1.90 18.33
C GLU A 121 4.51 -2.54 17.01
N LEU A 122 5.35 -2.39 15.98
CA LEU A 122 5.13 -2.93 14.64
C LEU A 122 6.22 -3.93 14.29
N VAL A 123 5.83 -5.00 13.60
CA VAL A 123 6.75 -5.86 12.86
C VAL A 123 6.71 -5.45 11.39
N VAL A 124 7.88 -5.15 10.83
CA VAL A 124 8.04 -4.79 9.42
C VAL A 124 9.06 -5.72 8.78
N VAL A 125 8.65 -6.44 7.75
CA VAL A 125 9.54 -7.28 6.93
C VAL A 125 9.90 -6.49 5.68
N THR A 126 11.18 -6.18 5.52
CA THR A 126 11.70 -5.41 4.37
C THR A 126 12.78 -6.21 3.64
N PRO A 127 12.80 -6.17 2.30
CA PRO A 127 13.89 -6.79 1.54
C PRO A 127 15.20 -6.02 1.76
N THR A 128 16.27 -6.77 1.98
CA THR A 128 17.63 -6.23 2.03
C THR A 128 18.41 -6.68 0.78
N PRO A 129 19.02 -5.75 0.02
CA PRO A 129 19.89 -6.12 -1.09
C PRO A 129 21.00 -7.05 -0.62
N ARG A 130 21.34 -8.05 -1.44
CA ARG A 130 22.50 -8.90 -1.17
C ARG A 130 23.77 -8.13 -1.50
N LYS A 131 24.66 -7.97 -0.51
CA LYS A 131 25.98 -7.37 -0.72
C LYS A 131 26.75 -8.13 -1.80
N GLY A 132 27.48 -7.41 -2.65
CA GLY A 132 28.29 -7.96 -3.74
C GLY A 132 27.54 -8.20 -5.05
N PHE A 133 26.21 -8.05 -5.07
CA PHE A 133 25.42 -8.10 -6.30
C PHE A 133 25.15 -6.73 -6.90
N TYR A 134 25.26 -5.66 -6.11
CA TYR A 134 24.99 -4.28 -6.54
C TYR A 134 26.31 -3.51 -6.55
N ASP A 135 26.49 -2.66 -7.55
CA ASP A 135 27.55 -1.65 -7.56
C ASP A 135 27.26 -0.55 -6.51
N GLU A 136 28.24 0.34 -6.27
CA GLU A 136 28.13 1.37 -5.22
C GLU A 136 26.93 2.32 -5.45
N ASP A 137 26.58 2.55 -6.71
CA ASP A 137 25.46 3.41 -7.12
C ASP A 137 24.12 2.65 -7.24
N GLU A 138 24.13 1.32 -7.08
CA GLU A 138 22.98 0.39 -7.22
C GLU A 138 22.27 0.41 -8.59
N ASP A 139 22.97 0.80 -9.63
CA ASP A 139 22.44 0.89 -10.99
C ASP A 139 22.62 -0.42 -11.78
N TYR A 140 23.54 -1.29 -11.37
CA TYR A 140 23.76 -2.60 -11.98
C TYR A 140 23.69 -3.74 -10.96
N ILE A 141 23.08 -4.86 -11.40
CA ILE A 141 23.11 -6.12 -10.65
C ILE A 141 24.06 -7.08 -11.36
N VAL A 142 25.22 -7.36 -10.74
CA VAL A 142 26.15 -8.38 -11.21
C VAL A 142 25.80 -9.70 -10.54
N THR A 143 25.48 -10.70 -11.35
CA THR A 143 25.23 -12.07 -10.89
C THR A 143 25.89 -13.05 -11.84
N ASP A 144 26.65 -13.98 -11.29
CA ASP A 144 27.21 -15.14 -11.99
C ASP A 144 26.20 -16.30 -12.10
N LYS A 145 25.03 -16.16 -11.47
CA LYS A 145 23.90 -17.08 -11.53
C LYS A 145 22.77 -16.47 -12.34
N LEU A 146 22.16 -17.25 -13.22
CA LEU A 146 20.83 -16.93 -13.75
C LEU A 146 19.87 -16.80 -12.56
N PRO A 147 19.36 -15.59 -12.24
CA PRO A 147 18.40 -15.48 -11.16
C PRO A 147 17.14 -16.23 -11.60
N VAL A 148 16.54 -17.00 -10.68
CA VAL A 148 15.16 -17.45 -10.87
C VAL A 148 14.34 -16.17 -10.91
N TRP A 149 14.00 -15.72 -12.11
CA TRP A 149 13.17 -14.54 -12.29
C TRP A 149 11.81 -14.85 -11.67
N PHE A 150 11.43 -14.06 -10.66
CA PHE A 150 10.10 -14.12 -10.06
C PHE A 150 9.21 -13.09 -10.74
N ASP A 151 8.30 -13.59 -11.57
CA ASP A 151 7.02 -12.95 -11.88
C ASP A 151 6.36 -12.54 -10.55
N ARG A 152 6.19 -11.24 -10.31
CA ARG A 152 5.72 -10.64 -9.05
C ARG A 152 4.22 -10.88 -8.77
N ARG A 153 3.66 -12.03 -9.16
CA ARG A 153 2.26 -12.42 -8.95
C ARG A 153 2.11 -13.36 -7.76
N PHE A 154 1.83 -12.79 -6.59
CA PHE A 154 1.05 -13.45 -5.53
C PHE A 154 0.04 -12.45 -4.98
#